data_AF-A0A0T2II16-F1
#
_entry.id   AF-A0A0T2II16-F1
#
_cell.length_a   1.000
_cell.length_b   1.000
_cell.length_c   1.000
_cell.angle_alpha   90.00
_cell.angle_beta   90.00
_cell.angle_gamma   90.00
#
_symmetry.space_group_name_H-M   'P 1'
#
loop_
_entity.id
_entity.type
_entity.pdbx_description
1 polymer ?
#
loop_
_entity_poly.entity_id
_entity_poly.type
_entity_poly.pdbx_seq_one_letter_code
_entity_poly.pdbx_strand_id
1 'polypeptide(L)'
;MDVAEDVVVRQYRYLLTTASVDALQGIHVEVMGSLSVADRARVLGALLDAFATGRHVDATETDKVAHLVAVGAHRAPLAWLDSLGRTFARRLAAGVLDTEASFGRFNGYAAWDGESPEPVEDPGPNDGFDPRGVGDASAARYRTRVNRDPRIYLYGATGI
;
A
#
# COMPACT_ATOMS: atom_id res chain seq x y z
N MET A 1 10.40 31.93 13.18
CA MET A 1 10.82 31.08 14.32
C MET A 1 10.49 29.67 13.89
N ASP A 2 11.50 28.91 13.50
CA ASP A 2 11.31 27.52 13.08
C ASP A 2 10.86 26.73 14.30
N VAL A 3 9.65 26.19 14.27
CA VAL A 3 9.13 25.41 15.39
C VAL A 3 9.77 24.04 15.26
N ALA A 4 10.72 23.74 16.16
CA ALA A 4 11.39 22.45 16.18
C ALA A 4 10.37 21.30 16.08
N GLU A 5 10.62 20.38 15.14
CA GLU A 5 9.77 19.20 14.92
C GLU A 5 9.64 18.40 16.21
N ASP A 6 8.43 17.90 16.48
CA ASP A 6 8.17 17.04 17.61
C ASP A 6 8.96 15.72 17.50
N VAL A 7 9.69 15.34 18.55
CA VAL A 7 10.56 14.15 18.53
C VAL A 7 9.79 12.86 18.19
N VAL A 8 8.56 12.72 18.69
CA VAL A 8 7.71 11.53 18.44
C VAL A 8 7.32 11.48 16.97
N VAL A 9 6.94 12.64 16.39
CA VAL A 9 6.60 12.75 14.98
C VAL A 9 7.83 12.50 14.10
N ARG A 10 9.00 13.01 14.50
CA ARG A 10 10.28 12.77 13.80
C ARG A 10 10.63 11.28 13.77
N GLN A 11 10.47 10.56 14.88
CA GLN A 11 10.69 9.12 14.94
C GLN A 11 9.72 8.34 14.04
N TYR A 12 8.45 8.72 14.04
CA TYR A 12 7.50 8.10 13.12
C TYR A 12 7.84 8.41 11.65
N ARG A 13 8.23 9.65 11.33
CA ARG A 13 8.69 10.04 9.98
C ARG A 13 9.90 9.24 9.53
N TYR A 14 10.84 8.97 10.44
CA TYR A 14 11.96 8.07 10.17
C TYR A 14 11.47 6.68 9.76
N LEU A 15 10.57 6.06 10.53
CA LEU A 15 10.03 4.74 10.20
C LEU A 15 9.36 4.73 8.83
N LEU A 16 8.50 5.73 8.56
CA LEU A 16 7.82 5.87 7.28
C LEU A 16 8.82 5.93 6.12
N THR A 17 9.99 6.52 6.34
CA THR A 17 11.02 6.71 5.33
C THR A 17 11.89 5.46 5.13
N THR A 18 12.22 4.73 6.20
CA THR A 18 13.28 3.70 6.16
C THR A 18 12.79 2.27 6.26
N ALA A 19 11.61 2.03 6.81
CA ALA A 19 11.05 0.68 6.90
C ALA A 19 10.45 0.27 5.54
N SER A 20 10.46 -1.04 5.25
CA SER A 20 9.76 -1.57 4.09
C SER A 20 8.24 -1.42 4.23
N VAL A 21 7.53 -1.35 3.11
CA VAL A 21 6.05 -1.28 3.09
C VAL A 21 5.42 -2.41 3.90
N ASP A 22 5.92 -3.65 3.78
CA ASP A 22 5.40 -4.79 4.56
C ASP A 22 5.57 -4.60 6.07
N ALA A 23 6.72 -4.07 6.51
CA ALA A 23 6.96 -3.79 7.91
C ALA A 23 6.05 -2.66 8.41
N LEU A 24 5.89 -1.60 7.61
CA LEU A 24 4.97 -0.51 7.91
C LEU A 24 3.52 -1.00 7.98
N GLN A 25 3.11 -1.88 7.08
CA GLN A 25 1.76 -2.45 7.11
C GLN A 25 1.54 -3.23 8.40
N GLY A 26 2.48 -4.09 8.81
CA GLY A 26 2.39 -4.84 10.07
C GLY A 26 2.23 -3.93 11.29
N ILE A 27 3.03 -2.87 11.36
CA ILE A 27 2.92 -1.82 12.40
C ILE A 27 1.53 -1.18 12.38
N HIS A 28 1.05 -0.74 11.21
CA HIS A 28 -0.23 -0.06 11.12
C HIS A 28 -1.42 -0.98 11.38
N VAL A 29 -1.34 -2.28 11.10
CA VAL A 29 -2.39 -3.25 11.46
C VAL A 29 -2.58 -3.26 12.98
N GLU A 30 -1.49 -3.34 13.75
CA GLU A 30 -1.51 -3.33 15.22
C GLU A 30 -2.11 -2.01 15.74
N VAL A 31 -1.67 -0.86 15.22
CA VAL A 31 -2.23 0.45 15.59
C VAL A 31 -3.70 0.55 15.22
N MET A 32 -4.11 0.18 14.01
CA MET A 32 -5.51 0.25 13.60
C MET A 32 -6.37 -0.59 14.54
N GLY A 33 -5.88 -1.77 14.96
CA GLY A 33 -6.55 -2.64 15.93
C GLY A 33 -6.89 -1.96 17.26
N SER A 34 -6.03 -1.05 17.75
CA SER A 34 -6.23 -0.34 19.03
C SER A 34 -7.05 0.96 18.90
N LEU A 35 -7.16 1.53 17.70
CA LEU A 35 -7.92 2.75 17.46
C LEU A 35 -9.44 2.55 17.54
N SER A 36 -10.14 3.59 17.99
CA SER A 36 -11.60 3.67 17.88
C SER A 36 -12.04 3.75 16.41
N VAL A 37 -13.28 3.36 16.11
CA VAL A 37 -13.84 3.47 14.74
C VAL A 37 -13.82 4.93 14.25
N ALA A 38 -14.06 5.90 15.13
CA ALA A 38 -14.00 7.33 14.79
C ALA A 38 -12.57 7.77 14.43
N ASP A 39 -11.55 7.28 15.13
CA ASP A 39 -10.16 7.57 14.81
C ASP A 39 -9.73 6.89 13.50
N ARG A 40 -10.17 5.66 13.24
CA ARG A 40 -9.95 4.99 11.94
C ARG A 40 -10.60 5.74 10.78
N ALA A 41 -11.81 6.27 10.98
CA ALA A 41 -12.48 7.12 10.00
C ALA A 41 -11.67 8.42 9.75
N ARG A 42 -11.04 8.98 10.79
CA ARG A 42 -10.15 10.14 10.65
C ARG A 42 -8.87 9.81 9.87
N VAL A 43 -8.28 8.63 10.09
CA VAL A 43 -7.14 8.13 9.28
C VAL A 43 -7.54 8.01 7.81
N LEU A 44 -8.71 7.44 7.51
CA LEU A 44 -9.23 7.35 6.14
C LEU A 44 -9.48 8.73 5.51
N GLY A 45 -10.02 9.68 6.28
CA GLY A 45 -10.15 11.07 5.82
C GLY A 45 -8.80 11.67 5.44
N ALA A 46 -7.78 11.47 6.28
CA ALA A 46 -6.43 11.98 6.02
C ALA A 46 -5.77 11.31 4.79
N LEU A 47 -6.08 10.03 4.52
CA LEU A 47 -5.65 9.31 3.31
C LEU A 47 -6.31 9.86 2.05
N LEU A 48 -7.62 10.17 2.13
CA LEU A 48 -8.35 10.79 1.04
C LEU A 48 -7.80 12.19 0.73
N ASP A 49 -7.53 12.98 1.77
CA ASP A 49 -7.01 14.34 1.62
C ASP A 49 -5.59 14.37 1.05
N ALA A 50 -4.71 13.46 1.51
CA ALA A 50 -3.32 13.43 1.06
C ALA A 50 -3.14 12.78 -0.32
N PHE A 51 -3.88 11.70 -0.60
CA PHE A 51 -3.56 10.79 -1.72
C PHE A 51 -4.76 10.45 -2.61
N ALA A 52 -5.95 11.01 -2.34
CA ALA A 52 -7.19 10.66 -3.03
C ALA A 52 -7.50 9.15 -3.04
N THR A 53 -7.05 8.41 -2.02
CA THR A 53 -7.23 6.96 -1.88
C THR A 53 -8.15 6.59 -0.71
N GLY A 54 -8.68 5.37 -0.72
CA GLY A 54 -9.52 4.85 0.38
C GLY A 54 -11.02 5.18 0.27
N ARG A 55 -11.50 5.75 -0.85
CA ARG A 55 -12.92 6.14 -1.04
C ARG A 55 -13.92 5.01 -0.87
N HIS A 56 -13.50 3.78 -1.13
CA HIS A 56 -14.32 2.57 -1.04
C HIS A 56 -13.95 1.67 0.14
N VAL A 57 -13.08 2.14 1.03
CA VAL A 57 -12.64 1.38 2.21
C VAL A 57 -13.44 1.84 3.42
N ASP A 58 -13.96 0.88 4.17
CA ASP A 58 -14.66 1.14 5.42
C ASP A 58 -13.67 1.23 6.60
N ALA A 59 -13.98 2.06 7.60
CA ALA A 59 -13.13 2.26 8.78
C ALA A 59 -12.93 0.98 9.61
N THR A 60 -13.80 -0.02 9.44
CA THR A 60 -13.67 -1.33 10.09
C THR A 60 -12.69 -2.27 9.37
N GLU A 61 -12.31 -1.97 8.12
CA GLU A 61 -11.38 -2.79 7.32
C GLU A 61 -9.91 -2.46 7.65
N THR A 62 -9.52 -2.75 8.90
CA THR A 62 -8.23 -2.35 9.49
C THR A 62 -7.02 -2.71 8.62
N ASP A 63 -7.01 -3.89 8.02
CA ASP A 63 -5.90 -4.35 7.17
C ASP A 63 -5.78 -3.53 5.89
N LYS A 64 -6.91 -3.15 5.28
CA LYS A 64 -6.93 -2.30 4.09
C LYS A 64 -6.49 -0.89 4.42
N VAL A 65 -6.98 -0.33 5.54
CA VAL A 65 -6.54 0.99 6.01
C VAL A 65 -5.04 0.98 6.27
N ALA A 66 -4.53 -0.02 6.99
CA ALA A 66 -3.11 -0.16 7.29
C ALA A 66 -2.24 -0.27 6.02
N HIS A 67 -2.68 -1.06 5.04
CA HIS A 67 -2.00 -1.17 3.75
C HIS A 67 -1.95 0.17 3.01
N LEU A 68 -3.06 0.91 2.95
CA LEU A 68 -3.11 2.22 2.31
C LEU A 68 -2.19 3.23 3.00
N VAL A 69 -2.16 3.24 4.33
CA VAL A 69 -1.21 4.07 5.09
C VAL A 69 0.22 3.67 4.75
N ALA A 70 0.56 2.39 4.80
CA ALA A 70 1.92 1.92 4.53
C ALA A 70 2.42 2.34 3.14
N VAL A 71 1.63 2.15 2.09
CA VAL A 71 2.02 2.53 0.73
C VAL A 71 2.09 4.05 0.56
N GLY A 72 1.05 4.77 0.97
CA GLY A 72 0.96 6.22 0.77
C GLY A 72 1.99 6.99 1.60
N ALA A 73 2.08 6.67 2.89
CA ALA A 73 2.96 7.35 3.83
C ALA A 73 4.44 6.98 3.59
N HIS A 74 4.74 5.80 3.05
CA HIS A 74 6.12 5.47 2.63
C HIS A 74 6.57 6.32 1.44
N ARG A 75 5.68 6.53 0.46
CA ARG A 75 5.98 7.34 -0.73
C ARG A 75 6.09 8.84 -0.41
N ALA A 76 5.26 9.35 0.49
CA ALA A 76 5.22 10.77 0.84
C ALA A 76 4.97 10.98 2.35
N PRO A 77 5.99 10.76 3.20
CA PRO A 77 5.84 10.82 4.66
C PRO A 77 5.35 12.18 5.17
N LEU A 78 5.85 13.27 4.61
CA LEU A 78 5.47 14.62 5.05
C LEU A 78 4.02 14.95 4.69
N ALA A 79 3.60 14.67 3.46
CA ALA A 79 2.21 14.89 3.02
C ALA A 79 1.22 14.10 3.88
N TRP A 80 1.58 12.87 4.27
CA TRP A 80 0.80 12.06 5.20
C TRP A 80 0.70 12.71 6.60
N LEU A 81 1.83 13.13 7.16
CA LEU A 81 1.85 13.72 8.51
C LEU A 81 1.10 15.05 8.56
N ASP A 82 1.18 15.84 7.49
CA ASP A 82 0.48 17.12 7.38
C ASP A 82 -1.04 16.94 7.29
N SER A 83 -1.54 15.92 6.58
CA SER A 83 -2.99 15.69 6.43
C SER A 83 -3.69 15.28 7.72
N LEU A 84 -2.97 14.67 8.66
CA LEU A 84 -3.50 14.27 9.97
C LEU A 84 -3.78 15.48 10.89
N GLY A 85 -3.04 16.57 10.69
CA GLY A 85 -2.93 17.70 11.60
C GLY A 85 -2.12 17.36 12.85
N ARG A 86 -1.37 18.36 13.36
CA ARG A 86 -0.33 18.20 14.41
C ARG A 86 -0.73 17.32 15.61
N THR A 87 -1.90 17.56 16.20
CA THR A 87 -2.33 16.82 17.40
C THR A 87 -2.59 15.34 17.12
N PHE A 88 -3.23 15.03 15.99
CA PHE A 88 -3.55 13.65 15.64
C PHE A 88 -2.31 12.93 15.10
N ALA A 89 -1.46 13.61 14.33
CA ALA A 89 -0.16 13.11 13.90
C ALA A 89 0.70 12.66 15.10
N ARG A 90 0.82 13.50 16.14
CA ARG A 90 1.56 13.15 17.36
C ARG A 90 0.96 11.94 18.09
N ARG A 91 -0.38 11.87 18.21
CA ARG A 91 -1.06 10.76 18.89
C ARG A 91 -0.91 9.45 18.11
N LEU A 92 -1.07 9.49 16.79
CA LEU A 92 -0.89 8.33 15.92
C LEU A 92 0.58 7.87 15.97
N ALA A 93 1.53 8.82 15.88
CA ALA A 93 2.95 8.52 16.01
C ALA A 93 3.25 7.82 17.32
N ALA A 94 2.77 8.34 18.46
CA ALA A 94 2.95 7.68 19.75
C ALA A 94 2.41 6.23 19.76
N GLY A 95 1.22 6.02 19.20
CA GLY A 95 0.64 4.67 19.07
C GLY A 95 1.46 3.74 18.17
N VAL A 96 2.01 4.26 17.07
CA VAL A 96 2.92 3.51 16.18
C VAL A 96 4.19 3.09 16.91
N LEU A 97 4.81 4.01 17.64
CA LEU A 97 6.06 3.74 18.36
C LEU A 97 5.89 2.78 19.55
N ASP A 98 4.67 2.61 20.05
CA ASP A 98 4.34 1.69 21.15
C ASP A 98 4.07 0.26 20.65
N THR A 99 4.00 0.05 19.33
CA THR A 99 3.76 -1.29 18.77
C THR A 99 4.97 -2.20 18.89
N GLU A 100 4.72 -3.48 19.14
CA GLU A 100 5.77 -4.51 19.13
C GLU A 100 6.42 -4.60 17.74
N ALA A 101 5.63 -4.43 16.67
CA ALA A 101 6.11 -4.46 15.29
C ALA A 101 7.11 -3.33 14.95
N SER A 102 7.13 -2.24 15.72
CA SER A 102 8.10 -1.14 15.55
C SER A 102 9.45 -1.42 16.20
N PHE A 103 9.54 -2.42 17.08
CA PHE A 103 10.76 -2.76 17.78
C PHE A 103 11.88 -3.17 16.81
N GLY A 104 13.10 -2.69 17.06
CA GLY A 104 14.26 -2.96 16.20
C GLY A 104 14.26 -2.22 14.85
N ARG A 105 13.28 -1.35 14.58
CA ARG A 105 13.19 -0.57 13.33
C ARG A 105 13.86 0.80 13.37
N PHE A 106 14.50 1.15 14.49
CA PHE A 106 15.17 2.45 14.70
C PHE A 106 16.69 2.44 14.47
N ASN A 107 17.23 1.38 13.86
CA ASN A 107 18.66 1.25 13.61
C ASN A 107 19.14 2.33 12.64
N GLY A 108 19.90 3.30 13.14
CA GLY A 108 20.41 4.43 12.35
C GLY A 108 19.65 5.74 12.56
N TYR A 109 18.60 5.77 13.38
CA TYR A 109 17.85 7.00 13.67
C TYR A 109 18.73 8.13 14.20
N ALA A 110 19.69 7.84 15.10
CA ALA A 110 20.57 8.84 15.68
C ALA A 110 21.50 9.53 14.66
N ALA A 111 21.78 8.87 13.53
CA ALA A 111 22.61 9.41 12.46
C ALA A 111 21.77 10.01 11.31
N TRP A 112 20.44 9.93 11.38
CA TRP A 112 19.55 10.42 10.34
C TRP A 112 19.42 11.94 10.41
N ASP A 113 19.87 12.61 9.36
CA ASP A 113 19.78 14.06 9.16
C ASP A 113 18.33 14.58 9.15
N GLY A 114 17.36 13.71 8.84
CA GLY A 114 15.95 14.07 8.77
C GLY A 114 15.48 14.36 7.34
N GLU A 115 16.34 14.18 6.35
CA GLU A 115 15.96 14.20 4.94
C GLU A 115 15.41 12.84 4.54
N SER A 116 14.28 12.85 3.84
CA SER A 116 13.81 11.63 3.17
C SER A 116 14.67 11.43 1.92
N PRO A 117 15.12 10.20 1.62
CA PRO A 117 15.72 9.92 0.32
C PRO A 117 14.75 10.38 -0.77
N GLU A 118 15.27 10.99 -1.83
CA GLU A 118 14.46 11.30 -3.01
C GLU A 118 13.67 10.05 -3.41
N PRO A 119 12.35 10.16 -3.67
CA PRO A 119 11.58 9.04 -4.15
C PRO A 119 12.30 8.45 -5.35
N VAL A 120 12.71 7.19 -5.26
CA VAL A 120 13.14 6.47 -6.46
C VAL A 120 11.91 6.47 -7.35
N GLU A 121 11.97 7.17 -8.49
CA GLU A 121 10.93 7.05 -9.51
C GLU A 121 10.84 5.57 -9.85
N ASP A 122 9.80 4.91 -9.32
CA ASP A 122 9.39 3.62 -9.82
C ASP A 122 9.10 3.85 -11.30
N PRO A 123 9.85 3.24 -12.23
CA PRO A 123 9.43 3.22 -13.62
C PRO A 123 8.16 2.38 -13.62
N GLY A 124 7.02 3.04 -13.37
CA GLY A 124 5.73 2.39 -13.31
C GLY A 124 5.53 1.53 -14.56
N PRO A 125 4.60 0.57 -14.55
CA PRO A 125 4.36 -0.28 -15.69
C PRO A 125 4.18 0.60 -16.94
N ASN A 126 5.19 0.61 -17.81
CA ASN A 126 5.13 1.31 -19.10
C ASN A 126 4.30 0.43 -20.03
N ASP A 127 3.05 0.21 -19.63
CA ASP A 127 2.03 -0.50 -20.38
C ASP A 127 1.45 0.56 -21.30
N GLY A 128 2.18 0.84 -22.38
CA GLY A 128 1.92 1.95 -23.29
C GLY A 128 0.44 2.17 -23.57
N PHE A 129 -0.12 3.23 -23.00
CA PHE A 129 -1.29 3.87 -23.59
C PHE A 129 -0.81 4.58 -24.85
N ASP A 130 -0.91 3.90 -25.98
CA ASP A 130 -0.78 4.51 -27.31
C ASP A 130 -2.17 4.99 -27.78
N PRO A 131 -2.48 6.29 -27.72
CA PRO A 131 -3.73 6.83 -28.27
C PRO A 131 -3.82 6.73 -29.80
N ARG A 132 -2.82 6.16 -30.48
CA ARG A 132 -2.82 5.91 -31.93
C ARG A 132 -3.00 4.43 -32.30
N GLY A 133 -3.19 3.54 -31.32
CA GLY A 133 -3.41 2.10 -31.52
C GLY A 133 -4.82 1.68 -31.96
N VAL A 134 -5.49 2.46 -32.81
CA VAL A 134 -6.70 1.99 -33.51
C VAL A 134 -6.25 1.14 -34.70
N GLY A 135 -6.12 -0.17 -34.48
CA GLY A 135 -5.68 -1.09 -35.54
C GLY A 135 -5.57 -2.55 -35.08
N ASP A 136 -6.73 -3.18 -34.89
CA ASP A 136 -6.98 -4.61 -35.16
C ASP A 136 -5.97 -5.66 -34.63
N ALA A 137 -6.13 -6.07 -33.38
CA ALA A 137 -5.54 -7.33 -32.88
C ALA A 137 -6.42 -8.05 -31.83
N SER A 138 -7.74 -7.81 -31.84
CA SER A 138 -8.69 -8.46 -30.92
C SER A 138 -9.63 -9.47 -31.59
N ALA A 139 -9.31 -9.94 -32.81
CA ALA A 139 -10.12 -10.91 -33.54
C ALA A 139 -9.51 -12.33 -33.67
N ALA A 140 -8.51 -12.70 -32.84
CA ALA A 140 -7.80 -13.98 -33.01
C ALA A 140 -8.01 -15.03 -31.91
N ARG A 141 -8.85 -14.81 -30.88
CA ARG A 141 -8.98 -15.77 -29.76
C ARG A 141 -10.39 -16.21 -29.36
N TYR A 142 -11.35 -16.17 -30.29
CA TYR A 142 -12.66 -16.83 -30.09
C TYR A 142 -13.17 -17.47 -31.38
N ARG A 143 -12.65 -18.66 -31.75
CA ARG A 143 -13.34 -19.63 -32.61
C ARG A 143 -12.61 -20.98 -32.64
N THR A 144 -12.93 -21.85 -31.69
CA THR A 144 -13.03 -23.28 -31.99
C THR A 144 -14.17 -23.87 -31.16
N ARG A 145 -15.39 -23.67 -31.66
CA ARG A 145 -16.55 -24.49 -31.26
C ARG A 145 -16.48 -25.80 -32.05
N VAL A 146 -16.59 -26.90 -31.31
CA VAL A 146 -17.47 -28.04 -31.59
C VAL A 146 -17.38 -28.63 -33.00
N ASN A 147 -16.71 -29.78 -33.13
CA ASN A 147 -17.13 -30.77 -34.12
C ASN A 147 -17.41 -32.09 -33.39
N ARG A 148 -18.67 -32.52 -33.48
CA ARG A 148 -19.25 -33.69 -32.82
C ARG A 148 -19.57 -34.70 -33.93
N ASP A 149 -18.77 -35.77 -33.98
CA ASP A 149 -19.10 -37.13 -34.44
C ASP A 149 -19.60 -37.35 -35.90
N PRO A 150 -19.73 -38.60 -36.42
CA PRO A 150 -19.27 -39.90 -35.91
C PRO A 150 -18.59 -40.80 -36.95
N ARG A 151 -17.95 -41.89 -36.48
CA ARG A 151 -18.11 -43.29 -36.95
C ARG A 151 -16.80 -44.11 -36.93
N ILE A 152 -16.82 -45.18 -36.10
CA ILE A 152 -16.58 -46.59 -36.50
C ILE A 152 -15.08 -46.97 -36.73
N TYR A 153 -14.44 -48.05 -36.23
CA TYR A 153 -14.78 -49.38 -35.69
C TYR A 153 -13.83 -49.80 -34.54
N LEU A 154 -14.34 -50.69 -33.68
CA LEU A 154 -13.64 -51.61 -32.77
C LEU A 154 -12.60 -52.50 -33.47
N TYR A 155 -11.47 -52.78 -32.81
CA TYR A 155 -10.72 -54.06 -32.68
C TYR A 155 -9.53 -53.69 -31.76
N GLY A 156 -9.14 -54.36 -30.67
CA GLY A 156 -9.26 -55.75 -30.30
C GLY A 156 -7.86 -56.28 -29.95
N ALA A 157 -7.59 -56.40 -28.63
CA ALA A 157 -6.73 -57.41 -27.99
C ALA A 157 -5.18 -57.45 -28.16
N THR A 158 -4.54 -57.65 -27.00
CA THR A 158 -3.31 -58.46 -26.68
C THR A 158 -1.96 -57.96 -27.20
N GLY A 159 -0.92 -57.81 -26.34
CA GLY A 159 -0.11 -58.91 -25.77
C GLY A 159 0.89 -59.34 -26.85
N ILE A 160 2.20 -59.09 -26.74
CA ILE A 160 3.23 -59.76 -25.91
C ILE A 160 4.37 -58.77 -25.66
#